data_AF-A0A5D2UJI1-F1
#
_entry.id   AF-A0A5D2UJI1-F1
#
_cell.length_a   1.000
_cell.length_b   1.000
_cell.length_c   1.000
_cell.angle_alpha   90.00
_cell.angle_beta   90.00
_cell.angle_gamma   90.00
#
_symmetry.space_group_name_H-M   'P 1'
#
loop_
_entity.id
_entity.type
_entity.pdbx_description
1 polymer ?
#
loop_
_entity_poly.entity_id
_entity_poly.type
_entity_poly.pdbx_seq_one_letter_code
_entity_poly.pdbx_strand_id
1 'polypeptide(L)'
;LENGYNYRAIKRWTSQWKLGYCLLDCDKIFVPIHKDIHWCLAVINKKDQKFQYLDSLKVRDHNVLRALAKYFAKEVKDNSGKDIDISSWEQEFIEDLPAQENGNTCPIFV
;
A
#
# COMPACT_ATOMS: atom_id res chain seq x y z
N LEU A 1 11.82 -11.44 -6.84
CA LEU A 1 11.90 -10.11 -6.19
C LEU A 1 13.05 -10.11 -5.19
N GLU A 2 14.26 -9.79 -5.64
CA GLU A 2 15.38 -9.50 -4.75
C GLU A 2 16.03 -8.12 -5.00
N ASN A 3 15.64 -7.36 -6.05
CA ASN A 3 16.38 -6.14 -6.43
C ASN A 3 15.63 -4.80 -6.32
N GLY A 4 14.47 -4.71 -5.66
CA GLY A 4 13.69 -3.45 -5.58
C GLY A 4 13.30 -2.94 -4.19
N TYR A 5 13.26 -3.81 -3.17
CA TYR A 5 12.83 -3.41 -1.83
C TYR A 5 14.00 -2.74 -1.08
N ASN A 6 13.95 -1.41 -0.93
CA ASN A 6 14.93 -0.65 -0.16
C ASN A 6 14.27 0.27 0.86
N TYR A 7 13.94 -0.29 2.02
CA TYR A 7 13.36 0.46 3.12
C TYR A 7 14.24 1.64 3.58
N ARG A 8 15.57 1.49 3.57
CA ARG A 8 16.50 2.54 4.02
C ARG A 8 16.40 3.82 3.18
N ALA A 9 16.05 3.70 1.90
CA ALA A 9 15.86 4.84 1.01
C ALA A 9 14.58 5.62 1.31
N ILE A 10 13.55 4.97 1.85
CA ILE A 10 12.21 5.55 2.03
C ILE A 10 11.81 5.78 3.50
N LYS A 11 12.56 5.26 4.48
CA LYS A 11 12.25 5.35 5.93
C LYS A 11 12.03 6.76 6.50
N ARG A 12 12.42 7.81 5.77
CA ARG A 12 12.27 9.21 6.20
C ARG A 12 11.01 9.88 5.63
N TRP A 13 10.28 9.20 4.74
CA TRP A 13 9.10 9.77 4.10
C TRP A 13 7.96 9.96 5.09
N THR A 14 7.81 9.01 6.00
CA THR A 14 6.67 8.88 6.93
C THR A 14 7.09 8.96 8.39
N SER A 15 8.30 9.44 8.65
CA SER A 15 8.82 9.61 10.01
C SER A 15 7.96 10.56 10.83
N GLN A 16 7.78 10.27 12.11
CA GLN A 16 6.92 11.05 13.02
C GLN A 16 7.27 12.55 13.07
N TRP A 17 8.56 12.91 13.03
CA TRP A 17 8.97 14.32 13.02
C TRP A 17 8.48 15.07 11.76
N LYS A 18 8.29 14.36 10.64
CA LYS A 18 7.88 14.94 9.35
C LYS A 18 6.37 15.01 9.21
N LEU A 19 5.64 14.01 9.68
CA LEU A 19 4.18 13.93 9.55
C LEU A 19 3.42 14.45 10.78
N GLY A 20 4.06 14.49 11.94
CA GLY A 20 3.40 14.76 13.23
C GLY A 20 2.61 13.58 13.80
N TYR A 21 2.48 12.48 13.05
CA TYR A 21 1.81 11.24 13.44
C TYR A 21 2.56 10.02 12.90
N CYS A 22 2.22 8.84 13.40
CA CYS A 22 2.71 7.57 12.90
C CYS A 22 1.67 6.93 11.97
N LEU A 23 2.12 6.14 11.00
CA LEU A 23 1.20 5.36 10.15
C LEU A 23 0.26 4.45 10.96
N LEU A 24 0.67 4.04 12.16
CA LEU A 24 -0.16 3.26 13.09
C LEU A 24 -1.42 4.03 13.54
N ASP A 25 -1.39 5.36 13.55
CA ASP A 25 -2.51 6.20 13.98
C ASP A 25 -3.59 6.32 12.88
N CYS A 26 -3.27 5.95 11.64
CA CYS A 26 -4.20 6.00 10.51
C CYS A 26 -5.11 4.76 10.47
N ASP A 27 -6.36 4.93 10.07
CA ASP A 27 -7.27 3.81 9.78
C ASP A 27 -7.03 3.24 8.38
N LYS A 28 -6.78 4.12 7.40
CA LYS A 28 -6.51 3.78 6.00
C LYS A 28 -5.34 4.60 5.48
N ILE A 29 -4.47 3.97 4.71
CA ILE A 29 -3.32 4.59 4.05
C ILE A 29 -3.37 4.23 2.57
N PHE A 30 -3.43 5.25 1.72
CA PHE A 30 -3.53 5.11 0.27
C PHE A 30 -2.14 5.25 -0.35
N VAL A 31 -1.74 4.28 -1.18
CA VAL A 31 -0.42 4.22 -1.79
C VAL A 31 -0.59 4.07 -3.30
N PRO A 32 -0.49 5.18 -4.07
CA PRO A 32 -0.47 5.11 -5.52
C PRO A 32 0.74 4.31 -6.02
N ILE A 33 0.51 3.40 -6.95
CA ILE A 33 1.52 2.52 -7.54
C ILE A 33 1.62 2.84 -9.02
N HIS A 34 2.81 3.25 -9.46
CA HIS A 34 3.12 3.42 -10.87
C HIS A 34 3.78 2.16 -11.43
N LYS A 35 3.20 1.60 -12.49
CA LYS A 35 3.69 0.40 -13.19
C LYS A 35 3.84 0.72 -14.67
N ASP A 36 5.03 1.15 -15.08
CA ASP A 36 5.39 1.54 -16.44
C ASP A 36 4.47 2.62 -17.05
N ILE A 37 3.35 2.24 -17.65
CA ILE A 37 2.34 3.12 -18.26
C ILE A 37 1.01 3.16 -17.49
N HIS A 38 0.91 2.40 -16.39
CA HIS A 38 -0.33 2.15 -15.67
C HIS A 38 -0.24 2.59 -14.21
N TRP A 39 -1.34 3.14 -13.70
CA TRP A 39 -1.49 3.53 -12.30
C TRP A 39 -2.51 2.64 -11.60
N CYS A 40 -2.14 2.14 -10.43
CA CYS A 40 -2.98 1.35 -9.54
C CYS A 40 -2.95 1.95 -8.13
N LEU A 41 -3.85 1.51 -7.26
CA LEU A 41 -3.84 1.88 -5.85
C LEU A 41 -3.63 0.65 -4.98
N ALA A 42 -2.78 0.79 -3.97
CA ALA A 42 -2.78 -0.12 -2.84
C ALA A 42 -3.27 0.61 -1.59
N VAL A 43 -4.02 -0.08 -0.73
CA VAL A 43 -4.55 0.47 0.52
C VAL A 43 -4.14 -0.41 1.69
N ILE A 44 -3.54 0.21 2.70
CA ILE A 44 -3.41 -0.41 4.02
C ILE A 44 -4.67 -0.05 4.79
N ASN A 45 -5.59 -0.99 4.95
CA ASN A 45 -6.82 -0.80 5.72
C ASN A 45 -6.66 -1.45 7.09
N LYS A 46 -6.13 -0.67 8.04
CA LYS A 46 -5.90 -1.14 9.42
C LYS A 46 -7.21 -1.43 10.15
N LYS A 47 -8.26 -0.63 9.88
CA LYS A 47 -9.57 -0.79 10.51
C LYS A 47 -10.18 -2.17 10.25
N ASP A 48 -10.08 -2.65 9.02
CA ASP A 48 -10.61 -3.95 8.60
C ASP A 48 -9.52 -5.04 8.51
N GLN A 49 -8.28 -4.72 8.88
CA GLN A 49 -7.11 -5.60 8.79
C GLN A 49 -6.89 -6.20 7.39
N LYS A 50 -6.90 -5.34 6.36
CA LYS A 50 -6.71 -5.73 4.96
C LYS A 50 -5.60 -4.96 4.27
N PHE A 51 -4.94 -5.61 3.34
CA PHE A 51 -4.17 -4.98 2.27
C PHE A 51 -4.96 -5.10 0.99
N GLN A 52 -5.43 -3.98 0.45
CA GLN A 52 -6.34 -3.97 -0.69
C GLN A 52 -5.58 -3.48 -1.94
N TYR A 53 -5.84 -4.09 -3.09
CA TYR A 53 -5.30 -3.67 -4.38
C TYR A 53 -6.45 -3.32 -5.32
N LEU A 54 -6.42 -2.08 -5.82
CA LEU A 54 -7.40 -1.55 -6.77
C LEU A 54 -6.67 -1.30 -8.09
N ASP A 55 -7.16 -1.96 -9.13
CA ASP A 55 -6.56 -1.91 -10.46
C ASP A 55 -7.66 -1.89 -11.51
N SER A 56 -7.75 -0.79 -12.26
CA SER A 56 -8.77 -0.63 -13.30
C SER A 56 -8.62 -1.61 -14.47
N LEU A 57 -7.43 -2.19 -14.65
CA LEU A 57 -7.17 -3.26 -15.63
C LEU A 57 -7.40 -4.67 -15.03
N LYS A 58 -7.88 -4.75 -13.78
CA LYS A 58 -8.14 -5.99 -13.04
C LYS A 58 -6.93 -6.93 -12.95
N VAL A 59 -5.73 -6.37 -13.06
CA VAL A 59 -4.49 -7.11 -12.85
C VAL A 59 -4.32 -7.35 -11.36
N ARG A 60 -4.00 -8.58 -10.95
CA ARG A 60 -3.67 -8.90 -9.56
C ARG A 60 -2.17 -8.92 -9.37
N ASP A 61 -1.67 -8.16 -8.39
CA ASP A 61 -0.24 -8.16 -8.04
C ASP A 61 -0.01 -8.35 -6.54
N HIS A 62 0.14 -9.63 -6.15
CA HIS A 62 0.47 -10.01 -4.77
C HIS A 62 1.82 -9.46 -4.29
N ASN A 63 2.74 -9.13 -5.20
CA ASN A 63 4.04 -8.62 -4.80
C ASN A 63 3.96 -7.22 -4.22
N VAL A 64 3.08 -6.38 -4.77
CA VAL A 64 2.79 -5.05 -4.24
C VAL A 64 2.26 -5.18 -2.81
N LEU A 65 1.24 -6.01 -2.59
CA LEU A 65 0.64 -6.19 -1.27
C LEU A 65 1.64 -6.78 -0.25
N ARG A 66 2.46 -7.75 -0.66
CA ARG A 66 3.52 -8.31 0.20
C ARG A 66 4.61 -7.28 0.54
N ALA A 67 5.02 -6.45 -0.42
CA ALA A 67 5.98 -5.38 -0.17
C ALA A 67 5.40 -4.32 0.77
N LEU A 68 4.13 -3.99 0.59
CA LEU A 68 3.39 -3.02 1.42
C LEU A 68 3.23 -3.53 2.86
N ALA A 69 2.87 -4.81 3.02
CA ALA A 69 2.81 -5.48 4.32
C ALA A 69 4.15 -5.42 5.05
N LYS A 70 5.24 -5.80 4.36
CA LYS A 70 6.61 -5.73 4.91
C LYS A 70 7.01 -4.30 5.27
N TYR A 71 6.69 -3.33 4.41
CA TYR A 71 6.95 -1.91 4.66
C TYR A 71 6.21 -1.43 5.91
N PHE A 72 4.90 -1.69 6.01
CA PHE A 72 4.07 -1.22 7.11
C PHE A 72 4.55 -1.76 8.47
N ALA A 73 4.79 -3.07 8.59
CA ALA A 73 5.33 -3.64 9.82
C ALA A 73 6.67 -3.02 10.22
N LYS A 74 7.55 -2.79 9.24
CA LYS A 74 8.87 -2.19 9.49
C LYS A 74 8.77 -0.72 9.89
N GLU A 75 7.92 0.05 9.24
CA GLU A 75 7.69 1.46 9.52
C GLU A 75 7.07 1.66 10.91
N VAL A 76 6.10 0.83 11.29
CA VAL A 76 5.50 0.85 12.64
C VAL A 76 6.56 0.56 13.70
N LYS A 77 7.38 -0.48 13.50
CA LYS A 77 8.46 -0.83 14.43
C LYS A 77 9.48 0.29 14.59
N ASP A 78 9.93 0.87 13.47
CA ASP A 78 10.99 1.89 13.49
C ASP A 78 10.51 3.25 14.02
N ASN A 79 9.25 3.64 13.75
CA ASN A 79 8.75 4.96 14.18
C ASN A 79 8.09 4.96 15.56
N SER A 80 7.44 3.86 15.94
CA SER A 80 6.68 3.80 17.21
C SER A 80 7.29 2.86 18.26
N GLY A 81 8.27 2.03 17.88
CA GLY A 81 8.83 1.00 18.74
C GLY A 81 7.89 -0.18 19.01
N LYS A 82 6.68 -0.18 18.43
CA LYS A 82 5.69 -1.24 18.61
C LYS A 82 5.81 -2.27 17.50
N ASP A 83 5.54 -3.52 17.82
CA ASP A 83 5.33 -4.56 16.83
C ASP A 83 3.83 -4.67 16.51
N ILE A 84 3.52 -4.88 15.23
CA ILE A 84 2.16 -5.09 14.74
C ILE A 84 2.10 -6.46 14.07
N ASP A 85 1.15 -7.29 14.51
CA ASP A 85 0.87 -8.56 13.86
C ASP A 85 -0.03 -8.34 12.66
N ILE A 86 0.54 -8.60 11.47
CA ILE A 86 -0.14 -8.49 10.18
C ILE A 86 -0.28 -9.85 9.51
N SER A 87 0.06 -10.94 10.20
CA SER A 87 0.02 -12.31 9.64
C SER A 87 -1.40 -12.77 9.31
N SER A 88 -2.40 -12.28 10.07
CA SER A 88 -3.82 -12.54 9.86
C SER A 88 -4.50 -11.60 8.87
N TRP A 89 -3.79 -10.57 8.37
CA TRP A 89 -4.41 -9.55 7.53
C TRP A 89 -4.66 -10.08 6.12
N GLU A 90 -5.87 -9.86 5.62
CA GLU A 90 -6.30 -10.36 4.32
C GLU A 90 -5.63 -9.58 3.18
N GLN A 91 -5.27 -10.26 2.09
CA GLN A 91 -4.92 -9.63 0.83
C GLN A 91 -6.14 -9.65 -0.10
N GLU A 92 -6.73 -8.48 -0.32
CA GLU A 92 -7.96 -8.32 -1.07
C GLU A 92 -7.71 -7.62 -2.41
N PHE A 93 -8.28 -8.15 -3.49
CA PHE A 93 -8.25 -7.53 -4.81
C PHE A 93 -9.65 -7.01 -5.10
N ILE A 94 -9.79 -5.70 -5.23
CA ILE A 94 -11.10 -5.08 -5.44
C ILE A 94 -11.43 -5.14 -6.92
N GLU A 95 -12.40 -5.97 -7.27
CA GLU A 95 -12.82 -6.21 -8.66
C GLU A 95 -14.10 -5.46 -9.04
N ASP A 96 -14.87 -5.05 -8.04
CA ASP A 96 -16.11 -4.28 -8.18
C ASP A 96 -15.82 -2.77 -8.27
N LEU A 97 -14.92 -2.43 -9.20
CA LEU A 97 -14.63 -1.05 -9.58
C LEU A 97 -15.30 -0.78 -10.92
N PRO A 98 -15.83 0.45 -11.15
CA PRO A 98 -16.30 0.83 -12.47
C PRO A 98 -15.18 0.62 -13.49
N ALA A 99 -15.39 -0.33 -14.40
CA ALA A 99 -14.38 -0.74 -15.35
C ALA A 99 -14.09 0.40 -16.34
N GLN A 100 -12.81 0.65 -16.58
CA GLN A 100 -12.35 1.68 -17.50
C GLN A 100 -12.16 1.07 -18.89
N GLU A 101 -12.78 1.66 -19.92
CA GLU A 101 -12.66 1.13 -21.30
C GLU A 101 -11.32 1.50 -21.97
N ASN A 102 -10.62 2.56 -21.51
CA ASN A 102 -9.46 3.15 -22.19
C ASN A 102 -8.31 3.46 -21.23
N GLY A 103 -7.06 3.04 -21.48
CA GLY A 103 -5.90 3.16 -20.56
C GLY A 103 -5.38 4.58 -20.21
N ASN A 104 -6.05 5.65 -20.65
CA ASN A 104 -5.59 7.04 -20.43
C ASN A 104 -6.25 7.75 -19.24
N THR A 105 -7.26 7.17 -18.60
CA THR A 105 -7.98 7.79 -17.46
C THR A 105 -7.67 7.15 -16.11
N CYS A 106 -6.65 6.28 -16.02
CA CYS A 106 -6.32 5.54 -14.80
C CYS A 106 -6.22 6.39 -13.51
N PRO A 107 -5.71 7.65 -13.54
CA PRO A 107 -5.68 8.50 -12.33
C PRO A 107 -7.05 8.97 -11.83
N ILE A 108 -8.10 8.88 -12.65
CA ILE A 108 -9.45 9.37 -12.32
C ILE A 108 -10.27 8.26 -11.63
N PHE A 109 -9.89 7.00 -11.84
CA PHE A 109 -10.58 5.80 -11.31
C PHE A 109 -9.85 5.14 -10.13
N VAL A 110 -8.70 5.70 -9.74
CA VAL A 110 -7.88 5.31 -8.56
C VAL A 110 -8.14 6.27 -7.41
#